data_AF-A0A3B8K4X9-F1
#
_entry.id   AF-A0A3B8K4X9-F1
#
_cell.length_a   1.000
_cell.length_b   1.000
_cell.length_c   1.000
_cell.angle_alpha   90.00
_cell.angle_beta   90.00
_cell.angle_gamma   90.00
#
_symmetry.space_group_name_H-M   'P 1'
#
loop_
_entity.id
_entity.type
_entity.pdbx_description
1 polymer ?
#
loop_
_entity_poly.entity_id
_entity_poly.type
_entity_poly.pdbx_seq_one_letter_code
_entity_poly.pdbx_strand_id
1 'polypeptide(L)'
;MRNTLALIVILSGTWLLLSGHTSPLLLSLGLISVAAIVACAARLELLDEEGVPVGLLPGLMRYGPWLVIQIIRSNLDVAKRIVNPKLPIHPTVIHVDATGHTEVGRVTYANSITLTPGTISLDVS
;
A
#
# COMPACT_ATOMS: atom_id res chain seq x y z
N MET A 1 18.57 -7.76 9.88
CA MET A 1 18.34 -7.06 11.18
C MET A 1 17.52 -5.77 11.03
N ARG A 2 17.87 -4.85 10.12
CA ARG A 2 17.09 -3.61 9.87
C ARG A 2 15.61 -3.86 9.55
N ASN A 3 15.33 -4.80 8.64
CA ASN A 3 13.96 -5.14 8.22
C ASN A 3 13.13 -5.77 9.35
N THR A 4 13.75 -6.64 10.15
CA THR A 4 13.13 -7.26 11.33
C THR A 4 12.72 -6.22 12.36
N LEU A 5 13.61 -5.25 12.65
CA LEU A 5 13.33 -4.17 13.59
C LEU A 5 12.23 -3.24 13.06
N ALA A 6 12.27 -2.92 11.77
CA ALA A 6 11.19 -2.16 11.13
C ALA A 6 9.85 -2.88 11.21
N LEU A 7 9.82 -4.19 10.94
CA LEU A 7 8.61 -5.02 11.04
C LEU A 7 8.05 -5.04 12.46
N ILE A 8 8.90 -5.21 13.48
CA ILE A 8 8.50 -5.16 14.90
C ILE A 8 7.87 -3.80 15.22
N VAL A 9 8.49 -2.70 14.80
CA VAL A 9 8.00 -1.34 15.05
C VAL A 9 6.66 -1.11 14.34
N ILE A 10 6.53 -1.51 13.07
CA ILE A 10 5.30 -1.36 12.29
C ILE A 10 4.17 -2.20 12.89
N LEU A 11 4.42 -3.47 13.24
CA LEU A 11 3.41 -4.35 13.83
C LEU A 11 2.98 -3.86 15.21
N SER A 12 3.92 -3.44 16.06
CA SER A 12 3.63 -2.91 17.40
C SER A 12 2.85 -1.59 17.31
N GLY A 13 3.26 -0.69 16.41
CA GLY A 13 2.55 0.56 16.15
C GLY A 13 1.14 0.34 15.62
N THR A 14 0.98 -0.61 14.69
CA THR A 14 -0.34 -0.99 14.13
C THR A 14 -1.23 -1.58 15.22
N TRP A 15 -0.70 -2.50 16.03
CA TRP A 15 -1.44 -3.10 17.14
C TRP A 15 -1.94 -2.02 18.13
N LEU A 16 -1.07 -1.09 18.52
CA LEU A 16 -1.43 0.02 19.40
C LEU A 16 -2.45 0.98 18.77
N LEU A 17 -2.27 1.32 17.49
CA LEU A 17 -3.14 2.24 16.77
C LEU A 17 -4.57 1.68 16.62
N LEU A 18 -4.70 0.38 16.33
CA LEU A 18 -6.00 -0.27 16.22
C LEU A 18 -6.63 -0.56 17.59
N SER A 19 -5.83 -0.99 18.58
CA SER A 19 -6.35 -1.41 19.88
C SER A 19 -6.63 -0.24 20.84
N GLY A 20 -5.77 0.78 20.87
CA GLY A 20 -5.86 1.90 21.82
C GLY A 20 -5.67 1.52 23.30
N HIS A 21 -5.32 0.27 23.62
CA HIS A 21 -5.21 -0.22 24.99
C HIS A 21 -3.77 -0.19 25.52
N THR A 22 -3.59 0.31 26.74
CA THR A 22 -2.29 0.44 27.42
C THR A 22 -2.20 -0.34 28.73
N SER A 23 -3.21 -1.17 29.04
CA SER A 23 -3.17 -1.99 30.25
C SER A 23 -2.00 -3.00 30.20
N PRO A 24 -1.28 -3.24 31.32
CA PRO A 24 -0.11 -4.12 31.32
C PRO A 24 -0.35 -5.53 30.77
N LEU A 25 -1.52 -6.10 31.03
CA LEU A 25 -1.92 -7.43 30.52
C LEU A 25 -2.05 -7.44 29.00
N LEU A 26 -2.72 -6.43 28.43
CA LEU A 26 -2.90 -6.37 26.97
C LEU A 26 -1.58 -6.07 26.25
N LEU A 27 -0.71 -5.25 26.86
CA LEU A 27 0.62 -4.99 26.32
C LEU A 27 1.49 -6.24 26.26
N SER A 28 1.45 -7.11 27.29
CA SER A 28 2.21 -8.36 27.27
C SER A 28 1.70 -9.33 26.22
N LEU A 29 0.37 -9.44 26.06
CA LEU A 29 -0.24 -10.25 24.99
C LEU A 29 0.10 -9.69 23.60
N GLY A 30 0.07 -8.37 23.43
CA GLY A 30 0.47 -7.71 22.19
C GLY A 30 1.93 -8.01 21.83
N LEU A 31 2.84 -7.92 22.81
CA LEU A 31 4.25 -8.25 22.61
C LEU A 31 4.46 -9.71 22.18
N ILE A 32 3.80 -10.65 22.84
CA ILE A 32 3.85 -12.08 22.48
C ILE A 32 3.33 -12.29 21.06
N SER A 33 2.22 -11.63 20.69
CA SER A 33 1.66 -11.71 19.34
C SER A 33 2.63 -11.19 18.28
N VAL A 34 3.25 -10.04 18.50
CA VAL A 34 4.23 -9.48 17.54
C VAL A 34 5.43 -10.41 17.41
N ALA A 35 5.95 -10.94 18.52
CA ALA A 35 7.07 -11.89 18.51
C ALA A 35 6.73 -13.17 17.72
N ALA A 36 5.52 -13.71 17.89
CA ALA A 36 5.04 -14.88 17.15
C ALA A 36 4.97 -14.61 15.63
N ILE A 37 4.42 -13.46 15.23
CA ILE A 37 4.35 -13.08 13.80
C ILE A 37 5.75 -12.92 13.21
N VAL A 38 6.68 -12.27 13.93
CA VAL A 38 8.06 -12.10 13.46
C VAL A 38 8.77 -13.46 13.32
N ALA A 39 8.54 -14.39 14.25
CA ALA A 39 9.08 -15.75 14.15
C ALA A 39 8.51 -16.50 12.93
N CYS A 40 7.20 -16.37 12.66
CA CYS A 40 6.59 -16.94 11.45
C CYS A 40 7.15 -16.30 10.17
N ALA A 41 7.27 -14.97 10.11
CA ALA A 41 7.82 -14.25 8.97
C ALA A 41 9.28 -14.64 8.70
N ALA A 42 10.08 -14.82 9.76
CA ALA A 42 11.45 -15.32 9.65
C ALA A 42 11.50 -16.75 9.08
N ARG A 43 10.59 -17.63 9.53
CA ARG A 43 10.51 -19.01 9.05
C ARG A 43 10.07 -19.12 7.59
N LEU A 44 9.27 -18.16 7.12
CA LEU A 44 8.81 -18.06 5.74
C LEU A 44 9.78 -17.31 4.83
N GLU A 45 10.95 -16.89 5.34
CA GLU A 45 11.95 -16.12 4.59
C GLU A 45 11.39 -14.80 4.01
N LEU A 46 10.36 -14.24 4.63
CA LEU A 46 9.71 -12.99 4.20
C LEU A 46 10.44 -11.73 4.71
N LEU A 47 11.62 -11.88 5.30
CA LEU A 47 12.38 -10.78 5.92
C LEU A 47 13.34 -10.06 4.96
N ASP A 48 13.10 -10.23 3.66
CA ASP A 48 13.91 -9.65 2.59
C ASP A 48 13.40 -8.26 2.16
N GLU A 49 14.12 -7.61 1.25
CA GLU A 49 13.79 -6.24 0.81
C GLU A 49 12.45 -6.17 0.06
N GLU A 50 11.99 -7.27 -0.54
CA GLU A 50 10.64 -7.38 -1.11
C GLU A 50 9.54 -7.42 -0.03
N GLY A 51 9.78 -8.09 1.10
CA GLY A 51 8.79 -8.30 2.16
C GLY A 51 8.61 -7.11 3.09
N VAL A 52 9.71 -6.40 3.39
CA VAL A 52 9.68 -5.17 4.19
C VAL A 52 10.56 -4.11 3.52
N PRO A 53 10.03 -3.39 2.51
CA PRO A 53 10.81 -2.45 1.72
C PRO A 53 10.99 -1.12 2.47
N VAL A 54 11.78 -1.16 3.55
CA VAL A 54 11.98 -0.01 4.45
C VAL A 54 12.57 1.20 3.73
N GLY A 55 13.31 0.98 2.63
CA GLY A 55 13.87 2.02 1.78
C GLY A 55 12.83 2.83 0.99
N LEU A 56 11.60 2.32 0.83
CA LEU A 56 10.52 3.04 0.14
C LEU A 56 9.77 4.02 1.07
N LEU A 57 9.89 3.89 2.40
CA LEU A 57 9.18 4.76 3.36
C LEU A 57 9.43 6.27 3.13
N PRO A 58 10.66 6.74 2.90
CA PRO A 58 10.91 8.17 2.63
C PRO A 58 10.22 8.64 1.34
N GLY A 59 10.21 7.79 0.30
CA GLY A 59 9.51 8.07 -0.96
C GLY A 59 8.00 8.13 -0.77
N LEU A 60 7.45 7.26 0.08
CA LEU A 60 6.02 7.20 0.40
C LEU A 60 5.49 8.50 1.02
N MET A 61 6.30 9.21 1.83
CA MET A 61 5.89 10.49 2.42
C MET A 61 5.63 11.57 1.37
N ARG A 62 6.34 11.55 0.24
CA ARG A 62 6.10 12.47 -0.87
C ARG A 62 5.04 11.94 -1.83
N TYR A 63 5.10 10.65 -2.13
CA TYR A 63 4.21 10.01 -3.08
C TYR A 63 2.76 9.92 -2.56
N GLY A 64 2.55 9.66 -1.27
CA GLY A 64 1.23 9.51 -0.67
C GLY A 64 0.32 10.74 -0.84
N PRO A 65 0.72 11.94 -0.37
CA PRO A 65 -0.07 13.15 -0.57
C PRO A 65 -0.30 13.49 -2.05
N TRP A 66 0.71 13.27 -2.90
CA TRP A 66 0.56 13.44 -4.34
C TRP A 66 -0.51 12.52 -4.93
N LEU A 67 -0.49 11.24 -4.55
CA LEU A 67 -1.46 10.25 -5.00
C LEU A 67 -2.87 10.61 -4.54
N VAL A 68 -3.03 11.00 -3.27
CA VAL A 68 -4.32 11.44 -2.73
C VAL A 68 -4.92 12.59 -3.56
N ILE A 69 -4.10 13.57 -3.95
CA ILE A 69 -4.55 14.67 -4.82
C ILE A 69 -5.01 14.14 -6.19
N GLN A 70 -4.28 13.19 -6.79
CA GLN A 70 -4.67 12.58 -8.07
C GLN A 70 -5.98 11.78 -7.95
N ILE A 71 -6.16 11.04 -6.86
CA ILE A 71 -7.38 10.31 -6.56
C ILE A 71 -8.56 11.28 -6.46
N ILE A 72 -8.42 12.37 -5.70
CA ILE A 72 -9.49 13.38 -5.54
C ILE A 72 -9.84 14.00 -6.90
N ARG A 73 -8.85 14.43 -7.68
CA ARG A 73 -9.08 15.03 -9.01
C ARG A 73 -9.79 14.08 -9.96
N SER A 74 -9.37 12.82 -9.99
CA SER A 74 -9.98 11.79 -10.84
C SER A 74 -11.41 11.46 -10.40
N ASN A 75 -11.69 11.43 -9.09
CA ASN A 75 -13.04 11.23 -8.58
C ASN A 75 -13.98 12.36 -8.98
N LEU A 76 -13.51 13.61 -8.93
CA LEU A 76 -14.28 14.77 -9.39
C LEU A 76 -14.54 14.72 -10.90
N ASP A 77 -13.59 14.25 -11.71
CA ASP A 77 -13.80 14.06 -13.14
C ASP A 77 -14.87 13.00 -13.42
N VAL A 78 -14.77 11.84 -12.78
CA VAL A 78 -15.77 10.77 -12.90
C VAL A 78 -17.14 11.22 -12.43
N ALA A 79 -17.24 11.91 -11.29
CA ALA A 79 -18.50 12.46 -10.80
C ALA A 79 -19.16 13.42 -11.81
N LYS A 80 -18.37 14.28 -12.47
CA LYS A 80 -18.88 15.17 -13.53
C LYS A 80 -19.39 14.40 -14.74
N ARG A 81 -18.73 13.30 -15.13
CA ARG A 81 -19.16 12.45 -16.26
C ARG A 81 -20.46 11.70 -15.95
N ILE A 82 -20.65 11.24 -14.71
CA ILE A 82 -21.88 10.56 -14.27
C ILE A 82 -23.09 11.49 -14.37
N VAL A 83 -22.95 12.75 -13.94
CA VAL A 83 -24.05 13.73 -13.95
C VAL A 83 -24.33 14.24 -15.37
N ASN A 84 -23.38 14.13 -16.30
CA ASN A 84 -23.57 14.56 -17.68
C ASN A 84 -24.49 13.56 -18.41
N PRO A 85 -25.69 13.97 -18.87
CA PRO A 85 -26.66 13.07 -19.51
C PRO A 85 -26.15 12.47 -20.82
N LYS A 86 -25.11 13.05 -21.45
CA LYS A 86 -24.49 12.50 -22.65
C LYS A 86 -23.58 11.30 -22.36
N LEU A 87 -23.21 11.05 -21.10
CA LEU A 87 -22.25 10.03 -20.64
C LEU A 87 -21.11 9.76 -21.65
N PRO A 88 -20.25 10.75 -21.94
CA PRO A 88 -19.18 10.58 -22.93
C PRO A 88 -18.06 9.68 -22.37
N ILE A 89 -18.23 8.37 -22.47
CA ILE A 89 -17.31 7.34 -21.99
C ILE A 89 -16.93 6.44 -23.17
N HIS A 90 -15.62 6.26 -23.40
CA HIS A 90 -15.09 5.37 -24.42
C HIS A 90 -14.05 4.46 -23.76
N PRO A 91 -14.40 3.19 -23.46
CA PRO A 91 -13.47 2.25 -22.87
C PRO A 91 -12.37 1.88 -23.86
N THR A 92 -11.13 1.94 -23.43
CA THR A 92 -9.95 1.57 -24.21
C THR A 92 -9.01 0.77 -23.32
N VAL A 93 -8.37 -0.26 -23.88
CA VAL A 93 -7.28 -0.99 -23.24
C VAL A 93 -5.98 -0.56 -23.88
N ILE A 94 -5.01 -0.17 -23.05
CA ILE A 94 -3.67 0.21 -23.49
C ILE A 94 -2.63 -0.61 -22.73
N HIS A 95 -1.48 -0.85 -23.37
CA HIS A 95 -0.30 -1.42 -22.71
C HIS A 95 0.61 -0.29 -22.26
N VAL A 96 1.15 -0.38 -21.04
CA VAL A 96 2.07 0.61 -20.47
C VAL A 96 3.34 -0.09 -20.02
N ASP A 97 4.45 0.25 -20.64
CA ASP A 97 5.75 -0.34 -20.32
C ASP A 97 6.25 0.19 -18.97
N ALA A 98 6.39 -0.69 -17.99
CA ALA A 98 6.95 -0.39 -16.66
C ALA A 98 8.40 -0.88 -16.53
N THR A 99 9.23 -0.60 -17.53
CA THR A 99 10.63 -1.05 -17.56
C THR A 99 11.47 -0.36 -16.47
N GLY A 100 12.32 -1.13 -15.78
CA GLY A 100 13.23 -0.60 -14.75
C GLY A 100 12.62 -0.42 -13.35
N HIS A 101 11.36 -0.81 -13.13
CA HIS A 101 10.76 -0.84 -11.80
C HIS A 101 11.07 -2.16 -11.07
N THR A 102 11.26 -2.09 -9.75
CA THR A 102 11.28 -3.29 -8.88
C THR A 102 9.91 -3.96 -8.85
N GLU A 103 9.80 -5.22 -8.43
CA GLU A 103 8.50 -5.92 -8.34
C GLU A 103 7.48 -5.13 -7.50
N VAL A 104 7.88 -4.68 -6.31
CA VAL A 104 7.05 -3.82 -5.46
C VAL A 104 6.69 -2.50 -6.15
N GLY A 105 7.62 -1.93 -6.91
CA GLY A 105 7.39 -0.71 -7.69
C GLY A 105 6.34 -0.90 -8.78
N ARG A 106 6.37 -2.04 -9.50
CA ARG A 106 5.40 -2.39 -10.53
C ARG A 106 3.99 -2.55 -9.94
N VAL A 107 3.88 -3.27 -8.83
CA VAL A 107 2.60 -3.46 -8.12
C VAL A 107 2.07 -2.13 -7.58
N THR A 108 2.94 -1.31 -6.99
CA THR A 108 2.55 0.03 -6.49
C THR A 108 2.07 0.92 -7.63
N TYR A 109 2.75 0.89 -8.78
CA TYR A 109 2.36 1.64 -9.97
C TYR A 109 1.01 1.19 -10.52
N ALA A 110 0.78 -0.11 -10.67
CA ALA A 110 -0.51 -0.67 -11.08
C ALA A 110 -1.64 -0.29 -10.11
N ASN A 111 -1.39 -0.36 -8.80
CA ASN A 111 -2.35 0.09 -7.78
C ASN A 111 -2.64 1.59 -7.89
N SER A 112 -1.64 2.41 -8.25
CA SER A 112 -1.85 3.85 -8.48
C SER A 112 -2.85 4.09 -9.61
N ILE A 113 -2.69 3.37 -10.73
CA ILE A 113 -3.57 3.44 -11.90
C ILE A 113 -4.98 2.99 -11.52
N THR A 114 -5.11 1.92 -10.75
CA THR A 114 -6.43 1.43 -10.32
C THR A 114 -7.11 2.40 -9.34
N LEU A 115 -6.33 3.05 -8.46
CA LEU A 115 -6.83 4.02 -7.50
C LEU A 115 -7.23 5.36 -8.11
N THR A 116 -6.78 5.69 -9.33
CA THR A 116 -7.27 6.86 -10.07
C THR A 116 -8.57 6.50 -10.81
N PRO A 117 -9.74 6.98 -10.38
CA PRO A 117 -11.02 6.66 -11.01
C PRO A 117 -11.02 6.85 -12.52
N GLY A 118 -11.58 5.86 -13.21
CA GLY A 118 -11.63 5.81 -14.68
C GLY A 118 -10.60 4.90 -15.31
N THR A 119 -9.71 4.28 -14.53
CA THR A 119 -8.74 3.29 -14.99
C THR A 119 -8.73 2.04 -14.11
N ILE A 120 -8.30 0.91 -14.67
CA ILE A 120 -8.11 -0.36 -13.98
C ILE A 120 -6.88 -1.07 -14.56
N SER A 121 -6.02 -1.61 -13.71
CA SER A 121 -4.94 -2.49 -14.14
C SER A 121 -5.45 -3.92 -14.28
N LEU A 122 -5.32 -4.49 -15.48
CA LEU A 122 -5.85 -5.82 -15.81
C LEU A 122 -4.82 -6.93 -15.63
N ASP A 123 -3.58 -6.67 -16.05
CA ASP A 123 -2.48 -7.62 -16.01
C ASP A 123 -1.17 -6.90 -15.66
N VAL A 124 -0.34 -7.56 -14.86
CA VAL A 124 0.98 -7.08 -14.43
C VAL A 124 1.96 -8.25 -14.61
N SER A 125 2.39 -8.44 -15.86
CA SER A 125 3.31 -9.50 -16.29
C SER A 125 4.71 -8.97 -16.51
#